data_AF-A0A164P0L3-F1
#
_entry.id   AF-A0A164P0L3-F1
#
_cell.length_a   1.000
_cell.length_b   1.000
_cell.length_c   1.000
_cell.angle_alpha   90.00
_cell.angle_beta   90.00
_cell.angle_gamma   90.00
#
_symmetry.space_group_name_H-M   'P 1'
#
loop_
_entity.id
_entity.type
_entity.pdbx_description
1 polymer ?
#
loop_
_entity_poly.entity_id
_entity_poly.type
_entity_poly.pdbx_seq_one_letter_code
_entity_poly.pdbx_strand_id
1 'polypeptide(L)'
;RRGLFAFGRFCKVARYVDTPSLRQCGKCWSFDHRTHKCKAQVACRICAQAHTADDHCCPSCPPPTNRLGCQHLPVQCQNCGGTHT
;
A
#
# COMPACT_ATOMS: atom_id res chain seq x y z
N ARG A 1 16.98 24.05 27.42
CA ARG A 1 16.39 22.91 26.67
C ARG A 1 14.89 22.92 26.95
N ARG A 2 14.00 23.05 25.94
CA ARG A 2 12.53 22.99 26.16
C ARG A 2 12.10 21.52 26.04
N GLY A 3 11.51 20.97 27.09
CA GLY A 3 11.09 19.57 27.22
C GLY A 3 9.79 19.53 28.02
N LEU A 4 8.91 18.57 27.74
CA LEU A 4 7.66 18.38 28.46
C LEU A 4 7.77 17.10 29.30
N PHE A 5 7.44 17.16 30.59
CA PHE A 5 7.31 15.96 31.39
C PHE A 5 5.95 15.31 31.12
N ALA A 6 5.95 14.13 30.50
CA ALA A 6 4.76 13.38 30.15
C ALA A 6 5.02 11.88 30.28
N PHE A 7 4.02 11.09 30.66
CA PHE A 7 4.15 9.63 30.83
C PHE A 7 5.32 9.22 31.77
N GLY A 8 5.59 10.01 32.81
CA GLY A 8 6.69 9.73 33.75
C GLY A 8 8.10 9.94 33.18
N ARG A 9 8.25 10.57 32.01
CA ARG A 9 9.57 10.86 31.40
C ARG A 9 9.64 12.27 30.80
N PHE A 10 10.85 12.83 30.75
CA PHE A 10 11.10 14.08 30.02
C PHE A 10 11.13 13.82 28.51
N CYS A 11 10.12 14.32 27.80
CA CYS A 11 9.97 14.21 26.34
C CYS A 11 10.55 15.46 25.66
N LYS A 12 11.22 15.26 24.51
CA LYS A 12 11.58 16.37 23.62
C LYS A 12 10.31 16.92 23.00
N VAL A 13 10.13 18.24 23.05
CA VAL A 13 9.06 18.93 22.32
C VAL A 13 9.62 19.50 21.02
N ALA A 14 8.86 19.31 19.94
CA ALA A 14 9.08 19.93 18.64
C ALA A 14 7.82 20.68 18.24
N ARG A 15 7.97 21.66 17.35
CA ARG A 15 6.82 22.37 16.78
C ARG A 15 6.03 21.38 15.92
N TYR A 16 4.72 21.30 16.10
CA TYR A 16 3.88 20.51 15.22
C TYR A 16 4.03 21.00 13.78
N VAL A 17 4.25 20.06 12.86
CA VAL A 17 4.28 20.32 11.42
C VAL A 17 3.22 19.42 10.81
N ASP A 18 2.24 20.03 10.17
CA ASP A 18 1.22 19.30 9.43
C ASP A 18 1.89 18.67 8.20
N THR A 19 2.26 17.40 8.32
CA THR A 19 2.84 16.64 7.23
C THR A 19 1.71 15.89 6.55
N PRO A 20 1.41 16.17 5.27
CA PRO A 20 0.36 15.45 4.58
C PRO A 20 0.65 13.95 4.60
N SER A 21 -0.41 13.17 4.83
CA SER A 21 -0.30 11.72 4.90
C SER A 21 0.38 11.17 3.65
N LEU A 22 1.36 10.29 3.84
CA LEU A 22 1.96 9.53 2.75
C LEU A 22 0.83 8.76 2.05
N ARG A 23 0.63 8.98 0.75
CA ARG A 23 -0.38 8.28 -0.04
C ARG A 23 0.30 7.32 -1.00
N GLN A 24 -0.16 6.09 -1.01
CA GLN A 24 0.29 5.09 -1.97
C GLN A 24 -0.21 5.45 -3.37
N CYS A 25 0.66 5.29 -4.37
CA CYS A 25 0.30 5.50 -5.75
C CYS A 25 -0.69 4.42 -6.23
N GLY A 26 -1.84 4.83 -6.76
CA GLY A 26 -2.87 3.90 -7.25
C GLY A 26 -2.52 3.20 -8.57
N LYS A 27 -1.38 3.53 -9.19
CA LYS A 27 -0.92 2.92 -10.45
C LYS A 27 0.20 1.90 -10.22
N CYS A 28 1.24 2.29 -9.48
CA CYS A 28 2.43 1.46 -9.27
C CYS A 28 2.68 1.07 -7.82
N TRP A 29 1.79 1.44 -6.88
CA TRP A 29 1.86 1.07 -5.46
C TRP A 29 3.11 1.52 -4.68
N SER A 30 3.96 2.36 -5.26
CA SER A 30 5.05 3.08 -4.56
C SER A 30 4.51 4.26 -3.74
N PHE A 31 5.28 4.68 -2.74
CA PHE A 31 4.99 5.83 -1.88
C PHE A 31 5.74 7.11 -2.27
N ASP A 32 6.56 7.07 -3.32
CA ASP A 32 7.48 8.17 -3.67
C ASP A 32 6.79 9.36 -4.35
N HIS A 33 5.58 9.16 -4.87
CA HIS A 33 4.90 10.15 -5.70
C HIS A 33 3.37 10.05 -5.63
N ARG A 34 2.71 11.13 -6.07
CA ARG A 34 1.26 11.16 -6.25
C ARG A 34 0.85 10.45 -7.54
N THR A 35 -0.28 9.76 -7.54
CA THR A 35 -0.80 8.96 -8.68
C THR A 35 -0.81 9.73 -10.01
N HIS A 36 -1.23 11.00 -10.04
CA HIS A 36 -1.28 11.80 -11.27
C HIS A 36 0.09 12.15 -11.86
N LYS A 37 1.18 12.02 -11.10
CA LYS A 37 2.57 12.20 -11.57
C LYS A 37 3.25 10.87 -11.91
N CYS A 38 2.54 9.75 -11.80
CA CYS A 38 3.11 8.43 -12.01
C CYS A 38 3.45 8.22 -13.49
N LYS A 39 4.74 7.96 -13.76
CA LYS A 39 5.26 7.58 -15.08
C LYS A 39 5.50 6.08 -15.23
N ALA A 40 5.38 5.32 -14.15
CA ALA A 40 5.54 3.87 -14.17
C ALA A 40 4.37 3.17 -14.89
N GLN A 41 4.57 1.92 -15.26
CA GLN A 41 3.50 1.04 -15.75
C GLN A 41 2.51 0.72 -14.61
N VAL A 42 1.31 0.27 -14.97
CA VAL A 42 0.36 -0.23 -13.97
C VAL A 42 0.92 -1.50 -13.35
N ALA A 43 0.85 -1.61 -12.04
CA ALA A 43 1.20 -2.80 -11.31
C ALA A 43 -0.05 -3.32 -10.59
N CYS A 44 -0.22 -4.64 -10.59
CA CYS A 44 -1.34 -5.28 -9.96
C CYS A 44 -1.17 -5.22 -8.44
N ARG A 45 -2.23 -4.81 -7.74
CA ARG A 45 -2.24 -4.77 -6.26
C ARG A 45 -2.18 -6.14 -5.60
N ILE A 46 -2.47 -7.19 -6.37
CA ILE A 46 -2.52 -8.57 -5.89
C ILE A 46 -1.17 -9.22 -6.12
N CYS A 47 -0.65 -9.25 -7.35
CA CYS A 47 0.55 -10.04 -7.68
C CYS A 47 1.76 -9.23 -8.16
N ALA A 48 1.74 -7.90 -8.07
CA ALA A 48 2.83 -7.01 -8.50
C ALA A 48 3.19 -7.07 -10.01
N GLN A 49 2.43 -7.79 -10.84
CA GLN A 49 2.65 -7.89 -12.29
C GLN A 49 2.03 -6.73 -13.07
N ALA A 50 2.42 -6.58 -14.34
CA ALA A 50 2.03 -5.45 -15.20
C ALA A 50 0.60 -5.53 -15.75
N HIS A 51 -0.41 -5.59 -14.88
CA HIS A 51 -1.85 -5.62 -15.23
C HIS A 51 -2.72 -5.05 -14.11
N THR A 52 -4.04 -4.96 -14.33
CA THR A 52 -4.99 -4.42 -13.33
C THR A 52 -5.56 -5.52 -12.45
N ALA A 53 -5.94 -5.20 -11.20
CA ALA A 53 -6.49 -6.22 -10.30
C ALA A 53 -7.78 -6.89 -10.84
N ASP A 54 -8.48 -6.21 -11.76
CA ASP A 54 -9.71 -6.69 -12.40
C ASP A 54 -9.45 -7.79 -13.43
N ASP A 55 -8.20 -7.94 -13.90
CA ASP A 55 -7.78 -9.02 -14.80
C ASP A 55 -7.63 -10.37 -14.07
N HIS A 56 -7.70 -10.39 -12.74
CA HIS A 56 -7.64 -11.63 -11.98
C HIS A 56 -8.97 -12.41 -12.04
N CYS A 57 -8.86 -13.68 -12.42
CA CYS A 57 -9.92 -14.66 -12.33
C CYS A 57 -9.39 -15.87 -11.56
N CYS A 58 -10.00 -16.16 -10.41
CA CYS A 58 -9.68 -17.31 -9.59
C CYS A 58 -10.27 -18.58 -10.23
N PRO A 59 -9.45 -19.59 -10.57
CA PRO A 59 -9.96 -20.84 -11.14
C PRO A 59 -10.66 -21.73 -10.09
N SER A 60 -10.40 -21.50 -8.80
CA SER A 60 -10.90 -22.34 -7.70
C SER A 60 -12.22 -21.83 -7.10
N CYS A 61 -12.61 -20.58 -7.37
CA CYS A 61 -13.85 -20.01 -6.85
C CYS A 61 -14.95 -20.06 -7.91
N PRO A 62 -16.21 -20.37 -7.53
CA PRO A 62 -17.32 -20.29 -8.45
C PRO A 62 -17.62 -18.83 -8.83
N PRO A 63 -18.14 -18.56 -10.05
CA PRO A 63 -18.67 -17.23 -10.38
C PRO A 63 -19.84 -16.88 -9.45
N PRO A 64 -20.01 -15.60 -9.02
CA PRO A 64 -19.21 -14.42 -9.37
C PRO A 64 -18.08 -14.09 -8.37
N THR A 65 -17.83 -14.95 -7.37
CA THR A 65 -16.86 -14.70 -6.29
C THR A 65 -15.41 -14.90 -6.73
N ASN A 66 -15.19 -15.26 -8.00
CA ASN A 66 -13.89 -15.54 -8.59
C ASN A 66 -13.07 -14.31 -8.99
N ARG A 67 -13.49 -13.09 -8.67
CA ARG A 67 -12.84 -11.88 -9.20
C ARG A 67 -11.78 -11.29 -8.28
N LEU A 68 -12.06 -11.11 -6.97
CA LEU A 68 -11.12 -10.48 -6.05
C LEU A 68 -11.31 -10.95 -4.59
N GLY A 69 -10.20 -10.98 -3.84
CA GLY A 69 -10.21 -11.17 -2.39
C GLY A 69 -10.24 -12.63 -1.91
N CYS A 70 -10.15 -13.61 -2.80
CA CYS A 70 -9.99 -15.00 -2.41
C CYS A 70 -8.52 -15.35 -2.10
N GLN A 71 -8.30 -16.27 -1.17
CA GLN A 71 -6.96 -16.71 -0.73
C GLN A 71 -6.18 -17.50 -1.80
N HIS A 72 -6.83 -17.91 -2.87
CA HIS A 72 -6.22 -18.65 -3.98
C HIS A 72 -5.43 -17.76 -4.96
N LEU A 73 -5.60 -16.44 -4.90
CA LEU A 73 -4.89 -15.54 -5.78
C LEU A 73 -3.44 -15.38 -5.31
N PRO A 74 -2.48 -15.24 -6.24
CA PRO A 74 -1.07 -15.07 -5.88
C PRO A 74 -0.85 -13.68 -5.30
N VAL A 75 -0.87 -13.57 -3.97
CA VAL A 75 -0.64 -12.29 -3.27
C VAL A 75 0.86 -12.02 -3.14
N GLN A 76 1.32 -10.90 -3.69
CA GLN A 76 2.69 -10.44 -3.68
C GLN A 76 2.74 -8.91 -3.58
N CYS A 77 3.48 -8.40 -2.60
CA CYS A 77 3.67 -6.97 -2.40
C CYS A 77 4.64 -6.38 -3.43
N GLN A 78 4.24 -5.30 -4.10
CA GLN A 78 5.07 -4.56 -5.06
C GLN A 78 6.36 -3.99 -4.44
N ASN A 79 6.35 -3.64 -3.16
CA ASN A 79 7.46 -2.92 -2.53
C ASN A 79 8.52 -3.85 -1.91
N CYS A 80 8.12 -4.99 -1.34
CA CYS A 80 9.03 -5.93 -0.68
C CYS A 80 9.10 -7.32 -1.35
N GLY A 81 8.23 -7.61 -2.31
CA GLY A 81 8.13 -8.93 -2.96
C GLY A 81 7.56 -10.03 -2.06
N GLY A 82 7.23 -9.74 -0.80
CA GLY A 82 6.70 -10.70 0.16
C GLY A 82 5.19 -10.93 0.04
N THR A 83 4.74 -12.04 0.61
CA THR A 83 3.32 -12.39 0.75
C THR A 83 2.80 -11.84 2.08
N HIS A 84 1.89 -10.87 2.04
CA HIS A 84 1.27 -10.28 3.23
C HIS A 84 -0.24 -10.22 3.04
N THR A 85 -1.01 -10.43 4.11
CA THR A 85 -2.48 -10.38 4.14
C THR A 85 -2.99 -9.10 4.75
#